data_AF-A0A3D4QX47-F1
#
_entry.id   AF-A0A3D4QX47-F1
#
_cell.length_a   1.000
_cell.length_b   1.000
_cell.length_c   1.000
_cell.angle_alpha   90.00
_cell.angle_beta   90.00
_cell.angle_gamma   90.00
#
_symmetry.space_group_name_H-M   'P 1'
#
loop_
_entity.id
_entity.type
_entity.pdbx_description
1 polymer ?
#
loop_
_entity_poly.entity_id
_entity_poly.type
_entity_poly.pdbx_seq_one_letter_code
_entity_poly.pdbx_strand_id
1 'polypeptide(L)'
;MEAFSEIKYFDDNKFYEIDYTHVGDLRHPAMLENLISPDDKRELVSMLVPVKKRLADPSLFDKPVEVANITIKEIEAANPILWTVDVPLDKLTQTLPRNSHFQINENNEVEFIGWILRAVLHTHVSVKLPFRIDMEFRQSGKGKTGVIFYHSEEIGYHFGSNARNRSFGINMSNDNEKDIRAILFHQPVFWDRFDFPGRGAINAEGYNHISWIVCEKHLACIINGEVRYCGTNFPYMSLDLSSEAICPIYIGTGGNDKIYFRSVRVSQLAQTLKNKMKKEELTMITKQSNNIISVIHRLVTDEYGENYWFNGCAKYVMECLGEPDYDYWFFAGLTGDIFTQHYNSIKYAGDALTSYMTEENMGGKPAEYIEGVFAKCGYAAT
;
A
#
# COMPACT_ATOMS: atom_id res chain seq x y z
N MET A 1 5.39 27.24 13.62
CA MET A 1 6.17 26.30 12.77
C MET A 1 6.36 25.01 13.56
N GLU A 2 5.26 24.27 13.79
CA GLU A 2 5.24 23.04 14.62
C GLU A 2 4.50 21.88 13.93
N ALA A 3 3.86 22.12 12.77
CA ALA A 3 3.17 21.09 11.98
C ALA A 3 4.06 19.92 11.53
N PHE A 4 5.39 20.09 11.55
CA PHE A 4 6.35 19.02 11.25
C PHE A 4 6.53 18.00 12.40
N SER A 5 5.99 18.26 13.60
CA SER A 5 6.18 17.37 14.75
C SER A 5 5.17 16.22 14.81
N GLU A 6 3.91 16.46 14.42
CA GLU A 6 2.84 15.45 14.47
C GLU A 6 2.92 14.42 13.34
N ILE A 7 3.37 14.82 12.14
CA ILE A 7 3.57 13.89 11.02
C ILE A 7 4.60 12.82 11.38
N LYS A 8 5.64 13.16 12.17
CA LYS A 8 6.65 12.21 12.62
C LYS A 8 6.09 11.08 13.48
N TYR A 9 4.94 11.26 14.11
CA TYR A 9 4.30 10.19 14.86
C TYR A 9 3.89 9.02 13.96
N PHE A 10 3.64 9.28 12.67
CA PHE A 10 3.41 8.23 11.69
C PHE A 10 4.69 7.51 11.25
N ASP A 11 5.88 8.10 11.41
CA ASP A 11 7.15 7.50 10.96
C ASP A 11 7.42 6.17 11.69
N ASP A 12 7.11 6.12 12.99
CA ASP A 12 7.33 4.94 13.84
C ASP A 12 6.02 4.17 14.18
N ASN A 13 4.86 4.64 13.69
CA ASN A 13 3.59 3.97 13.94
C ASN A 13 3.54 2.60 13.26
N LYS A 14 3.39 1.52 14.03
CA LYS A 14 3.42 0.14 13.52
C LYS A 14 2.28 -0.24 12.58
N PHE A 15 1.16 0.48 12.65
CA PHE A 15 -0.09 0.08 12.00
C PHE A 15 -0.49 0.99 10.85
N TYR A 16 -0.05 2.26 10.87
CA TYR A 16 -0.49 3.28 9.93
C TYR A 16 0.68 4.14 9.46
N GLU A 17 0.60 4.62 8.23
CA GLU A 17 1.56 5.55 7.65
C GLU A 17 0.83 6.58 6.79
N ILE A 18 1.43 7.76 6.62
CA ILE A 18 0.95 8.73 5.63
C ILE A 18 0.96 8.07 4.25
N ASP A 19 -0.13 8.22 3.51
CA ASP A 19 -0.27 7.58 2.20
C ASP A 19 0.49 8.35 1.12
N TYR A 20 1.81 8.19 1.13
CA TYR A 20 2.67 8.67 0.08
C TYR A 20 2.61 7.76 -1.16
N THR A 21 2.76 8.38 -2.32
CA THR A 21 3.23 7.74 -3.55
C THR A 21 4.70 7.35 -3.39
N HIS A 22 5.19 6.50 -4.28
CA HIS A 22 6.58 6.04 -4.30
C HIS A 22 7.61 7.16 -4.56
N VAL A 23 7.20 8.32 -5.10
CA VAL A 23 8.06 9.51 -5.32
C VAL A 23 8.04 10.47 -4.14
N GLY A 24 7.28 10.16 -3.09
CA GLY A 24 7.17 10.99 -1.88
C GLY A 24 6.06 12.04 -1.94
N ASP A 25 5.25 12.08 -3.00
CA ASP A 25 4.04 12.90 -3.07
C ASP A 25 2.90 12.28 -2.26
N LEU A 26 1.91 13.04 -1.83
CA LEU A 26 0.71 12.45 -1.23
C LEU A 26 -0.15 11.80 -2.32
N ARG A 27 -0.57 10.55 -2.09
CA ARG A 27 -1.44 9.82 -3.03
C ARG A 27 -2.81 10.47 -3.17
N HIS A 28 -3.30 11.06 -2.10
CA HIS A 28 -4.50 11.89 -2.09
C HIS A 28 -4.13 13.29 -1.60
N PRO A 29 -4.74 14.36 -2.14
CA PRO A 29 -4.47 15.70 -1.66
C PRO A 29 -4.73 15.81 -0.15
N ALA A 30 -3.81 16.43 0.59
CA ALA A 30 -4.12 16.87 1.94
C ALA A 30 -5.13 18.02 1.84
N MET A 31 -6.14 18.01 2.72
CA MET A 31 -7.07 19.12 2.83
C MET A 31 -6.54 20.11 3.85
N LEU A 32 -6.45 21.36 3.43
CA LEU A 32 -6.07 22.48 4.27
C LEU A 32 -7.32 23.33 4.52
N GLU A 33 -7.71 23.46 5.78
CA GLU A 33 -8.85 24.28 6.18
C GLU A 33 -8.35 25.45 7.01
N ASN A 34 -8.53 26.66 6.47
CA ASN A 34 -8.16 27.89 7.16
C ASN A 34 -9.30 28.29 8.08
N LEU A 35 -9.04 28.24 9.38
CA LEU A 35 -9.89 28.74 10.43
C LEU A 35 -9.47 30.18 10.72
N ILE A 36 -10.18 31.13 10.10
CA ILE A 36 -9.98 32.56 10.36
C ILE A 36 -10.63 32.89 11.69
N SER A 37 -9.88 33.52 12.59
CA SER A 37 -10.42 33.99 13.85
C SER A 37 -11.49 35.08 13.62
N PRO A 38 -12.48 35.24 14.52
CA PRO A 38 -13.55 36.23 14.35
C PRO A 38 -13.09 37.70 14.21
N ASP A 39 -11.83 37.99 14.52
CA ASP A 39 -11.20 39.31 14.43
C ASP A 39 -10.36 39.51 13.17
N ASP A 40 -10.32 38.54 12.25
CA ASP A 40 -9.51 38.49 11.01
C ASP A 40 -8.00 38.68 11.22
N LYS A 41 -7.50 38.49 12.45
CA LYS A 41 -6.09 38.75 12.79
C LYS A 41 -5.26 37.49 12.99
N ARG A 42 -5.88 36.31 13.11
CA ARG A 42 -5.20 35.03 13.32
C ARG A 42 -5.73 33.99 12.34
N GLU A 43 -4.81 33.25 11.75
CA GLU A 43 -5.10 32.13 10.86
C GLU A 43 -4.68 30.85 11.59
N LEU A 44 -5.68 30.07 12.00
CA LEU A 44 -5.49 28.67 12.39
C LEU A 44 -5.67 27.83 11.13
N VAL A 45 -4.93 26.74 11.02
CA VAL A 45 -5.02 25.86 9.86
C VAL A 45 -5.17 24.43 10.34
N SER A 46 -6.25 23.77 9.94
CA SER A 46 -6.42 22.33 10.10
C SER A 46 -5.89 21.64 8.85
N MET A 47 -5.05 20.62 9.03
CA MET A 47 -4.47 19.85 7.94
C MET A 47 -4.89 18.39 8.07
N LEU A 48 -5.72 17.93 7.13
CA LEU A 48 -6.16 16.55 7.05
C LEU A 48 -5.27 15.83 6.03
N VAL A 49 -4.42 14.94 6.53
CA VAL A 49 -3.48 14.16 5.72
C VAL A 49 -4.03 12.76 5.46
N PRO A 50 -3.84 12.20 4.25
CA PRO A 50 -4.26 10.83 3.98
C PRO A 50 -3.37 9.84 4.72
N VAL A 51 -3.98 8.89 5.40
CA VAL A 51 -3.30 7.82 6.14
C VAL A 51 -3.78 6.48 5.58
N LYS A 52 -2.85 5.54 5.40
CA LYS A 52 -3.18 4.15 5.08
C LYS A 52 -2.67 3.21 6.16
N LYS A 53 -3.24 2.00 6.20
CA LYS A 53 -2.70 0.92 7.02
C LYS A 53 -1.34 0.50 6.47
N ARG A 54 -0.35 0.35 7.33
CA ARG A 54 0.93 -0.24 6.95
C ARG A 54 0.72 -1.67 6.49
N LEU A 55 1.47 -2.06 5.46
CA LEU A 55 1.58 -3.46 5.10
C LEU A 55 2.18 -4.22 6.28
N ALA A 56 1.60 -5.37 6.61
CA ALA A 56 2.16 -6.24 7.63
C ALA A 56 3.58 -6.65 7.24
N ASP A 57 4.44 -6.88 8.23
CA ASP A 57 5.77 -7.40 7.97
C ASP A 57 5.66 -8.79 7.31
N PRO A 58 6.23 -9.02 6.10
CA PRO A 58 6.21 -10.32 5.42
C PRO A 58 6.74 -11.47 6.28
N SER A 59 7.66 -11.19 7.21
CA SER A 59 8.23 -12.20 8.11
C SER A 59 7.24 -12.77 9.12
N LEU A 60 6.08 -12.14 9.29
CA LEU A 60 4.99 -12.61 10.14
C LEU A 60 4.11 -13.66 9.45
N PHE A 61 4.31 -13.91 8.17
CA PHE A 61 3.57 -14.91 7.41
C PHE A 61 4.39 -16.18 7.21
N ASP A 62 3.70 -17.31 7.09
CA ASP A 62 4.33 -18.54 6.65
C ASP A 62 4.96 -18.38 5.26
N LYS A 63 6.04 -19.12 5.02
CA LYS A 63 6.72 -19.08 3.73
C LYS A 63 5.82 -19.66 2.63
N PRO A 64 5.92 -19.13 1.39
CA PRO A 64 5.23 -19.72 0.25
C PRO A 64 5.63 -21.18 0.05
N VAL A 65 4.67 -22.00 -0.38
CA VAL A 65 4.86 -23.43 -0.62
C VAL A 65 4.73 -23.71 -2.11
N GLU A 66 5.73 -24.38 -2.68
CA GLU A 66 5.68 -24.86 -4.05
C GLU A 66 4.78 -26.10 -4.14
N VAL A 67 3.86 -26.10 -5.09
CA VAL A 67 2.95 -27.23 -5.34
C VAL A 67 3.52 -28.10 -6.45
N ALA A 68 3.90 -29.33 -6.10
CA ALA A 68 4.33 -30.33 -7.07
C ALA A 68 3.14 -31.07 -7.69
N ASN A 69 3.29 -31.55 -8.93
CA ASN A 69 2.35 -32.42 -9.64
C ASN A 69 0.95 -31.83 -9.91
N ILE A 70 0.81 -30.50 -9.88
CA ILE A 70 -0.44 -29.83 -10.27
C ILE A 70 -0.53 -29.70 -11.80
N THR A 71 -1.70 -29.96 -12.36
CA THR A 71 -1.96 -29.85 -13.80
C THR A 71 -2.43 -28.45 -14.18
N ILE A 72 -2.23 -28.07 -15.44
CA ILE A 72 -2.74 -26.80 -15.99
C ILE A 72 -4.27 -26.70 -15.79
N LYS A 73 -5.00 -27.79 -16.01
CA LYS A 73 -6.47 -27.82 -15.85
C LYS A 73 -6.90 -27.53 -14.41
N GLU A 74 -6.17 -28.06 -13.42
CA GLU A 74 -6.46 -27.78 -12.01
C GLU A 74 -6.19 -26.31 -11.66
N ILE A 75 -5.10 -25.74 -12.16
CA ILE A 75 -4.78 -24.31 -11.97
C ILE A 75 -5.87 -23.45 -12.61
N GLU A 76 -6.29 -23.74 -13.85
CA GLU A 76 -7.30 -22.97 -14.56
C GLU A 76 -8.69 -23.10 -13.92
N ALA A 77 -9.09 -24.30 -13.49
CA ALA A 77 -10.36 -24.51 -12.80
C ALA A 77 -10.42 -23.77 -11.46
N ALA A 78 -9.30 -23.67 -10.74
CA ALA A 78 -9.22 -22.94 -9.49
C ALA A 78 -9.30 -21.41 -9.66
N ASN A 79 -8.94 -20.90 -10.85
CA ASN A 79 -8.76 -19.49 -11.15
C ASN A 79 -9.57 -19.07 -12.39
N PRO A 80 -10.92 -19.00 -12.29
CA PRO A 80 -11.76 -18.74 -13.46
C PRO A 80 -11.61 -17.32 -13.99
N ILE A 81 -11.63 -17.19 -15.32
CA ILE A 81 -11.56 -15.91 -16.03
C ILE A 81 -12.93 -15.20 -15.99
N LEU A 82 -12.94 -13.89 -15.70
CA LEU A 82 -14.11 -13.03 -15.82
C LEU A 82 -14.22 -12.44 -17.23
N TRP A 83 -13.13 -11.88 -17.72
CA TRP A 83 -13.03 -11.33 -19.07
C TRP A 83 -11.59 -11.39 -19.56
N THR A 84 -11.44 -11.34 -20.89
CA THR A 84 -10.15 -11.34 -21.58
C THR A 84 -10.13 -10.23 -22.62
N VAL A 85 -8.99 -9.57 -22.75
CA VAL A 85 -8.68 -8.63 -23.84
C VAL A 85 -7.53 -9.22 -24.65
N ASP A 86 -7.77 -9.43 -25.94
CA ASP A 86 -6.71 -9.62 -26.93
C ASP A 86 -6.08 -8.26 -27.21
N VAL A 87 -4.81 -8.07 -26.82
CA VAL A 87 -4.14 -6.77 -26.91
C VAL A 87 -3.89 -6.44 -28.39
N PRO A 88 -4.40 -5.30 -28.89
CA PRO A 88 -4.11 -4.86 -30.24
C PRO A 88 -2.64 -4.45 -30.35
N LEU A 89 -1.85 -5.30 -31.00
CA LEU A 89 -0.40 -5.15 -31.13
C LEU A 89 0.02 -3.85 -31.82
N ASP A 90 -0.83 -3.34 -32.71
CA ASP A 90 -0.64 -2.08 -33.43
C ASP A 90 -0.87 -0.82 -32.58
N LYS A 91 -1.46 -0.98 -31.40
CA LYS A 91 -1.71 0.12 -30.45
C LYS A 91 -0.76 0.12 -29.27
N LEU A 92 0.24 -0.77 -29.25
CA LEU A 92 1.29 -0.74 -28.23
C LEU A 92 2.11 0.55 -28.36
N THR A 93 2.48 1.14 -27.22
CA THR A 93 3.31 2.34 -27.19
C THR A 93 4.60 2.11 -26.41
N GLN A 94 5.71 2.61 -26.94
CA GLN A 94 7.00 2.58 -26.24
C GLN A 94 7.01 3.58 -25.09
N THR A 95 7.42 3.13 -23.92
CA THR A 95 7.61 4.04 -22.77
C THR A 95 8.87 4.87 -22.89
N LEU A 96 9.91 4.34 -23.55
CA LEU A 96 11.19 5.00 -23.78
C LEU A 96 11.69 4.78 -25.23
N PRO A 97 11.17 5.54 -26.21
CA PRO A 97 11.52 5.35 -27.63
C PRO A 97 13.01 5.47 -27.94
N ARG A 98 13.75 6.32 -27.22
CA ARG A 98 15.22 6.46 -27.42
C ARG A 98 16.03 5.26 -26.93
N ASN A 99 15.44 4.42 -26.08
CA ASN A 99 16.08 3.25 -25.47
C ASN A 99 15.41 1.94 -25.87
N SER A 100 14.59 1.95 -26.92
CA SER A 100 14.00 0.73 -27.47
C SER A 100 13.82 0.81 -28.98
N HIS A 101 13.75 -0.37 -29.60
CA HIS A 101 13.28 -0.56 -30.96
C HIS A 101 11.86 -1.11 -30.93
N PHE A 102 10.98 -0.61 -31.78
CA PHE A 102 9.60 -1.10 -31.95
C PHE A 102 9.18 -0.96 -33.41
N GLN A 103 8.66 -2.05 -33.97
CA GLN A 103 8.07 -2.07 -35.30
C GLN A 103 7.08 -3.22 -35.41
N ILE A 104 6.02 -3.06 -36.21
CA ILE A 104 5.19 -4.18 -36.67
C ILE A 104 5.78 -4.70 -37.98
N ASN A 105 6.10 -5.99 -38.03
CA ASN A 105 6.65 -6.61 -39.23
C ASN A 105 5.55 -7.07 -40.21
N GLU A 106 5.95 -7.60 -41.36
CA GLU A 106 5.05 -8.12 -42.40
C GLU A 106 4.16 -9.29 -41.96
N ASN A 107 4.51 -9.96 -40.86
CA ASN A 107 3.73 -11.05 -40.27
C ASN A 107 2.74 -10.57 -39.19
N ASN A 108 2.55 -9.25 -39.05
CA ASN A 108 1.78 -8.62 -37.98
C ASN A 108 2.31 -8.93 -36.57
N GLU A 109 3.60 -9.21 -36.44
CA GLU A 109 4.26 -9.38 -35.14
C GLU A 109 4.92 -8.08 -34.71
N VAL A 110 4.95 -7.87 -33.39
CA VAL A 110 5.71 -6.78 -32.79
C VAL A 110 7.16 -7.19 -32.67
N GLU A 111 8.03 -6.60 -33.49
CA GLU A 111 9.48 -6.65 -33.34
C GLU A 111 9.90 -5.61 -32.29
N PHE A 112 10.48 -6.08 -31.18
CA PHE A 112 10.84 -5.23 -30.06
C PHE A 112 12.22 -5.57 -29.47
N ILE A 113 12.98 -4.53 -29.10
CA ILE A 113 14.17 -4.62 -28.27
C ILE A 113 14.09 -3.53 -27.21
N GLY A 114 14.12 -3.90 -25.93
CA GLY A 114 14.38 -2.97 -24.83
C GLY A 114 15.84 -3.06 -24.39
N TRP A 115 16.69 -2.10 -24.80
CA TRP A 115 18.12 -2.10 -24.43
C TRP A 115 18.36 -1.91 -22.93
N ILE A 116 17.34 -1.42 -22.21
CA ILE A 116 17.29 -1.37 -20.76
C ILE A 116 15.95 -1.97 -20.31
N LEU A 117 15.91 -2.62 -19.14
CA LEU A 117 14.71 -3.28 -18.60
C LEU A 117 13.48 -2.37 -18.43
N ARG A 118 13.69 -1.05 -18.49
CA ARG A 118 12.66 0.00 -18.33
C ARG A 118 12.04 0.41 -19.65
N ALA A 119 12.71 0.14 -20.76
CA ALA A 119 12.17 0.39 -22.08
C ALA A 119 11.23 -0.78 -22.39
N VAL A 120 9.93 -0.52 -22.20
CA VAL A 120 8.86 -1.51 -22.29
C VAL A 120 7.75 -0.98 -23.19
N LEU A 121 6.82 -1.86 -23.54
CA LEU A 121 5.62 -1.54 -24.30
C LEU A 121 4.42 -1.47 -23.35
N HIS A 122 3.68 -0.36 -23.40
CA HIS A 122 2.42 -0.20 -22.71
C HIS A 122 1.30 -0.91 -23.49
N THR A 123 0.59 -1.83 -22.84
CA THR A 123 -0.47 -2.62 -23.49
C THR A 123 -1.80 -1.90 -23.60
N HIS A 124 -1.97 -0.80 -22.84
CA HIS A 124 -3.25 -0.10 -22.67
C HIS A 124 -4.36 -0.95 -22.04
N VAL A 125 -4.00 -2.08 -21.45
CA VAL A 125 -4.88 -2.89 -20.62
C VAL A 125 -4.45 -2.77 -19.17
N SER A 126 -5.42 -2.49 -18.30
CA SER A 126 -5.23 -2.42 -16.86
C SER A 126 -6.10 -3.46 -16.18
N VAL A 127 -5.52 -4.14 -15.20
CA VAL A 127 -6.17 -5.22 -14.45
C VAL A 127 -5.92 -5.06 -12.96
N LYS A 128 -6.76 -5.71 -12.17
CA LYS A 128 -6.58 -5.87 -10.73
C LYS A 128 -6.15 -7.30 -10.42
N LEU A 129 -5.49 -7.52 -9.29
CA LEU A 129 -5.34 -8.87 -8.77
C LEU A 129 -6.72 -9.45 -8.42
N PRO A 130 -7.03 -10.70 -8.80
CA PRO A 130 -6.18 -11.65 -9.53
C PRO A 130 -6.26 -11.48 -11.06
N PHE A 131 -5.15 -11.73 -11.77
CA PHE A 131 -5.11 -11.62 -13.24
C PHE A 131 -4.25 -12.71 -13.89
N ARG A 132 -4.39 -12.84 -15.21
CA ARG A 132 -3.57 -13.70 -16.06
C ARG A 132 -3.06 -12.93 -17.27
N ILE A 133 -1.84 -13.25 -17.69
CA ILE A 133 -1.29 -12.80 -18.97
C ILE A 133 -0.79 -14.00 -19.75
N ASP A 134 -1.19 -14.08 -21.01
CA ASP A 134 -0.68 -15.04 -21.99
C ASP A 134 0.08 -14.29 -23.08
N MET A 135 1.25 -14.78 -23.45
CA MET A 135 2.03 -14.22 -24.55
C MET A 135 2.53 -15.33 -25.46
N GLU A 136 2.46 -15.09 -26.76
CA GLU A 136 3.08 -15.93 -27.76
C GLU A 136 4.16 -15.14 -28.49
N PHE A 137 5.37 -15.67 -28.51
CA PHE A 137 6.52 -14.95 -29.06
C PHE A 137 7.61 -15.89 -29.55
N ARG A 138 8.51 -15.36 -30.37
CA ARG A 138 9.78 -15.98 -30.75
C ARG A 138 10.92 -14.98 -30.56
N GLN A 139 12.17 -15.43 -30.58
CA GLN A 139 13.32 -14.55 -30.39
C GLN A 139 14.46 -14.83 -31.37
N SER A 140 15.20 -13.78 -31.77
CA SER A 140 16.43 -13.95 -32.56
C SER A 140 17.59 -14.51 -31.74
N GLY A 141 17.55 -14.32 -30.41
CA GLY A 141 18.59 -14.65 -29.45
C GLY A 141 18.71 -16.11 -29.02
N LYS A 142 17.96 -17.03 -29.66
CA LYS A 142 18.02 -18.48 -29.42
C LYS A 142 17.97 -18.93 -27.95
N GLY A 143 17.14 -18.30 -27.12
CA GLY A 143 17.03 -18.69 -25.71
C GLY A 143 17.81 -17.80 -24.74
N LYS A 144 18.36 -16.66 -25.16
CA LYS A 144 19.20 -15.82 -24.27
C LYS A 144 18.53 -14.57 -23.71
N THR A 145 17.58 -13.97 -24.43
CA THR A 145 16.92 -12.75 -23.97
C THR A 145 15.74 -13.09 -23.06
N GLY A 146 15.66 -12.40 -21.92
CA GLY A 146 14.55 -12.51 -20.98
C GLY A 146 13.28 -11.87 -21.53
N VAL A 147 12.13 -12.46 -21.24
CA VAL A 147 10.81 -11.86 -21.51
C VAL A 147 10.16 -11.53 -20.17
N ILE A 148 9.72 -10.30 -20.02
CA ILE A 148 9.26 -9.76 -18.74
C ILE A 148 7.97 -8.96 -18.93
N PHE A 149 7.09 -8.99 -17.93
CA PHE A 149 5.99 -8.05 -17.84
C PHE A 149 5.94 -7.41 -16.45
N TYR A 150 5.23 -6.28 -16.36
CA TYR A 150 5.03 -5.52 -15.14
C TYR A 150 3.55 -5.23 -14.93
N HIS A 151 3.10 -5.28 -13.68
CA HIS A 151 1.78 -4.83 -13.21
C HIS A 151 1.98 -3.66 -12.26
N SER A 152 2.12 -2.44 -12.77
CA SER A 152 2.55 -1.26 -12.00
C SER A 152 2.08 0.02 -12.67
N GLU A 153 1.77 1.08 -11.90
CA GLU A 153 1.55 2.41 -12.48
C GLU A 153 2.86 3.10 -12.87
N GLU A 154 3.99 2.76 -12.22
CA GLU A 154 5.30 3.32 -12.53
C GLU A 154 6.31 2.31 -13.03
N ILE A 155 7.16 2.79 -13.94
CA ILE A 155 8.35 2.13 -14.44
C ILE A 155 9.54 3.06 -14.13
N GLY A 156 10.10 2.95 -12.92
CA GLY A 156 11.02 3.95 -12.35
C GLY A 156 12.53 3.63 -12.38
N TYR A 157 13.38 4.51 -11.82
CA TYR A 157 14.86 4.39 -11.83
C TYR A 157 15.42 3.47 -10.73
N HIS A 158 14.60 2.96 -9.82
CA HIS A 158 15.03 2.30 -8.58
C HIS A 158 15.31 0.79 -8.72
N PHE A 159 15.58 0.31 -9.94
CA PHE A 159 16.00 -1.06 -10.26
C PHE A 159 17.33 -1.49 -9.61
N GLY A 160 17.98 -0.60 -8.86
CA GLY A 160 19.11 -0.88 -7.98
C GLY A 160 18.79 -0.45 -6.55
N SER A 161 18.84 -1.43 -5.64
CA SER A 161 18.89 -1.32 -4.18
C SER A 161 17.64 -1.00 -3.36
N ASN A 162 16.50 -0.49 -3.87
CA ASN A 162 15.28 -0.37 -3.03
C ASN A 162 13.91 -0.20 -3.73
N ALA A 163 13.77 -0.29 -5.07
CA ALA A 163 12.41 -0.45 -5.64
C ALA A 163 11.96 -1.89 -5.75
N ARG A 164 10.86 -2.09 -5.03
CA ARG A 164 9.83 -3.12 -5.09
C ARG A 164 9.30 -3.30 -6.53
N ASN A 165 10.07 -3.99 -7.37
CA ASN A 165 9.74 -4.16 -8.78
C ASN A 165 8.59 -5.16 -8.95
N ARG A 166 7.47 -4.73 -9.53
CA ARG A 166 6.28 -5.56 -9.77
C ARG A 166 6.40 -6.44 -11.02
N SER A 167 7.54 -7.10 -11.15
CA SER A 167 7.95 -7.76 -12.39
C SER A 167 7.83 -9.28 -12.34
N PHE A 168 7.57 -9.85 -13.50
CA PHE A 168 7.43 -11.29 -13.72
C PHE A 168 8.12 -11.63 -15.03
N GLY A 169 9.17 -12.44 -14.96
CA GLY A 169 10.04 -12.71 -16.09
C GLY A 169 10.42 -14.16 -16.19
N ILE A 170 10.63 -14.59 -17.42
CA ILE A 170 11.21 -15.88 -17.75
C ILE A 170 12.49 -15.67 -18.53
N ASN A 171 13.32 -16.71 -18.57
CA ASN A 171 14.64 -16.68 -19.19
C ASN A 171 15.50 -15.53 -18.63
N MET A 172 15.35 -15.26 -17.33
CA MET A 172 15.97 -14.13 -16.63
C MET A 172 17.35 -14.53 -16.07
N SER A 173 18.08 -13.52 -15.61
CA SER A 173 19.40 -13.68 -14.97
C SER A 173 20.46 -14.28 -15.89
N ASN A 174 20.29 -14.18 -17.20
CA ASN A 174 21.33 -14.49 -18.17
C ASN A 174 22.35 -13.33 -18.24
N ASP A 175 23.62 -13.67 -18.40
CA ASP A 175 24.70 -12.73 -18.68
C ASP A 175 25.63 -13.27 -19.79
N ASN A 176 26.74 -12.58 -20.06
CA ASN A 176 27.67 -12.99 -21.12
C ASN A 176 28.40 -14.31 -20.82
N GLU A 177 28.47 -14.73 -19.57
CA GLU A 177 29.20 -15.92 -19.10
C GLU A 177 28.26 -17.07 -18.74
N LYS A 178 27.02 -16.78 -18.34
CA LYS A 178 26.07 -17.75 -17.79
C LYS A 178 24.67 -17.56 -18.34
N ASP A 179 24.12 -18.65 -18.86
CA ASP A 179 22.72 -18.77 -19.20
C ASP A 179 21.95 -19.41 -18.01
N ILE A 180 21.59 -18.61 -16.99
CA ILE A 180 20.84 -19.10 -15.80
C ILE A 180 19.42 -19.53 -16.16
N ARG A 181 18.78 -18.84 -17.11
CA ARG A 181 17.43 -19.11 -17.64
C ARG A 181 16.40 -19.23 -16.52
N ALA A 182 16.39 -18.27 -15.60
CA ALA A 182 15.55 -18.31 -14.41
C ALA A 182 14.09 -17.92 -14.72
N ILE A 183 13.17 -18.46 -13.92
CA ILE A 183 11.91 -17.77 -13.62
C ILE A 183 12.20 -16.79 -12.49
N LEU A 184 11.87 -15.51 -12.68
CA LEU A 184 12.07 -14.47 -11.69
C LEU A 184 10.78 -13.67 -11.54
N PHE A 185 10.31 -13.49 -10.32
CA PHE A 185 9.17 -12.61 -10.07
C PHE A 185 9.26 -11.98 -8.69
N HIS A 186 8.44 -10.96 -8.47
CA HIS A 186 8.18 -10.42 -7.13
C HIS A 186 6.74 -10.72 -6.76
N GLN A 187 6.52 -11.19 -5.53
CA GLN A 187 5.14 -11.45 -5.11
C GLN A 187 4.36 -10.13 -5.06
N PRO A 188 3.07 -10.13 -5.45
CA PRO A 188 2.21 -8.97 -5.29
C PRO A 188 2.18 -8.40 -3.86
N VAL A 189 1.90 -7.11 -3.74
CA VAL A 189 1.72 -6.34 -2.48
C VAL A 189 2.99 -6.20 -1.62
N PHE A 190 3.68 -7.29 -1.32
CA PHE A 190 4.86 -7.31 -0.44
C PHE A 190 6.18 -7.20 -1.22
N TRP A 191 6.18 -7.65 -2.47
CA TRP A 191 7.29 -7.47 -3.42
C TRP A 191 8.60 -8.18 -3.06
N ASP A 192 8.54 -9.22 -2.23
CA ASP A 192 9.67 -10.13 -2.06
C ASP A 192 10.03 -10.77 -3.39
N ARG A 193 11.33 -10.81 -3.70
CA ARG A 193 11.86 -11.38 -4.94
C ARG A 193 12.02 -12.90 -4.81
N PHE A 194 11.55 -13.62 -5.81
CA PHE A 194 11.75 -15.05 -5.98
C PHE A 194 12.50 -15.32 -7.28
N ASP A 195 13.49 -16.21 -7.21
CA ASP A 195 14.39 -16.55 -8.32
C ASP A 195 14.56 -18.08 -8.38
N PHE A 196 14.18 -18.67 -9.52
CA PHE A 196 14.20 -20.11 -9.76
C PHE A 196 15.05 -20.43 -11.00
N PRO A 197 16.37 -20.64 -10.82
CA PRO A 197 17.30 -20.98 -11.89
C PRO A 197 16.88 -22.21 -12.72
N GLY A 198 17.15 -22.17 -14.03
CA GLY A 198 16.89 -23.28 -14.96
C GLY A 198 15.42 -23.54 -15.32
N ARG A 199 14.47 -22.85 -14.68
CA ARG A 199 13.04 -23.09 -14.89
C ARG A 199 12.41 -22.23 -15.98
N GLY A 200 13.04 -21.13 -16.37
CA GLY A 200 12.54 -20.16 -17.34
C GLY A 200 13.00 -20.39 -18.77
N ALA A 201 13.68 -21.50 -19.05
CA ALA A 201 14.13 -21.85 -20.40
C ALA A 201 12.94 -21.99 -21.36
N ILE A 202 13.17 -21.58 -22.61
CA ILE A 202 12.21 -21.65 -23.71
C ILE A 202 12.80 -22.42 -24.90
N ASN A 203 11.97 -22.76 -25.89
CA ASN A 203 12.46 -23.29 -27.16
C ASN A 203 13.28 -22.21 -27.86
N ALA A 204 14.54 -22.55 -28.18
CA ALA A 204 15.47 -21.63 -28.82
C ALA A 204 15.03 -21.24 -30.24
N GLU A 205 14.36 -22.16 -30.93
CA GLU A 205 13.87 -21.98 -32.29
C GLU A 205 12.34 -22.03 -32.28
N GLY A 206 11.69 -21.15 -33.05
CA GLY A 206 10.24 -21.11 -33.20
C GLY A 206 9.50 -20.34 -32.10
N TYR A 207 8.18 -20.54 -32.07
CA TYR A 207 7.29 -19.86 -31.13
C TYR A 207 7.26 -20.54 -29.77
N ASN A 208 7.10 -19.72 -28.76
CA ASN A 208 6.90 -20.07 -27.37
C ASN A 208 5.60 -19.47 -26.87
N HIS A 209 4.90 -20.22 -26.03
CA HIS A 209 3.69 -19.76 -25.35
C HIS A 209 3.96 -19.70 -23.85
N ILE A 210 3.65 -18.56 -23.24
CA ILE A 210 3.84 -18.36 -21.81
C ILE A 210 2.54 -17.88 -21.19
N SER A 211 2.22 -18.43 -20.01
CA SER A 211 1.09 -18.00 -19.20
C SER A 211 1.57 -17.72 -17.80
N TRP A 212 1.32 -16.51 -17.33
CA TRP A 212 1.43 -16.18 -15.92
C TRP A 212 0.05 -16.03 -15.33
N ILE A 213 -0.19 -16.76 -14.24
CA ILE A 213 -1.44 -16.74 -13.48
C ILE A 213 -1.10 -16.22 -12.10
N VAL A 214 -1.53 -14.99 -11.78
CA VAL A 214 -1.21 -14.29 -10.53
C VAL A 214 -2.49 -14.16 -9.72
N CYS A 215 -2.74 -15.14 -8.84
CA CYS A 215 -4.03 -15.28 -8.17
C CYS A 215 -3.96 -15.38 -6.66
N GLU A 216 -5.13 -15.38 -6.02
CA GLU A 216 -5.31 -15.61 -4.59
C GLU A 216 -5.06 -17.06 -4.17
N LYS A 217 -5.13 -18.02 -5.12
CA LYS A 217 -4.91 -19.44 -4.85
C LYS A 217 -3.55 -19.91 -5.35
N HIS A 218 -3.18 -19.53 -6.56
CA HIS A 218 -1.96 -19.96 -7.22
C HIS A 218 -1.21 -18.76 -7.81
N LEU A 219 0.12 -18.77 -7.69
CA LEU A 219 1.01 -17.98 -8.53
C LEU A 219 1.77 -18.96 -9.41
N ALA A 220 1.42 -19.03 -10.70
CA ALA A 220 1.92 -20.04 -11.62
C ALA A 220 2.54 -19.43 -12.88
N CYS A 221 3.60 -20.10 -13.35
CA CYS A 221 4.24 -19.83 -14.63
C CYS A 221 4.21 -21.11 -15.47
N ILE A 222 3.55 -21.04 -16.62
CA ILE A 222 3.42 -22.11 -17.58
C ILE A 222 4.19 -21.69 -18.83
N ILE A 223 5.08 -22.57 -19.31
CA ILE A 223 5.88 -22.33 -20.51
C ILE A 223 5.67 -23.53 -21.43
N ASN A 224 5.25 -23.29 -22.67
CA ASN A 224 5.08 -24.31 -23.71
C ASN A 224 4.23 -25.53 -23.27
N GLY A 225 3.20 -25.30 -22.46
CA GLY A 225 2.31 -26.35 -21.96
C GLY A 225 2.85 -27.12 -20.74
N GLU A 226 3.96 -26.70 -20.15
CA GLU A 226 4.52 -27.26 -18.92
C GLU A 226 4.36 -26.27 -17.76
N VAL A 227 3.89 -26.75 -16.60
CA VAL A 227 3.89 -25.96 -15.36
C VAL A 227 5.32 -25.90 -14.82
N ARG A 228 6.02 -24.80 -15.08
CA ARG A 228 7.42 -24.61 -14.68
C ARG A 228 7.56 -24.09 -13.26
N TYR A 229 6.51 -23.46 -12.75
CA TYR A 229 6.39 -23.05 -11.36
C TYR A 229 4.93 -22.94 -10.96
N CYS A 230 4.59 -23.38 -9.75
CA CYS A 230 3.32 -23.09 -9.10
C CYS A 230 3.54 -22.96 -7.59
N GLY A 231 3.29 -21.77 -7.04
CA GLY A 231 3.37 -21.53 -5.61
C GLY A 231 2.02 -21.16 -5.02
N THR A 232 1.86 -21.48 -3.74
CA THR A 232 0.70 -21.17 -2.90
C THR A 232 1.17 -20.53 -1.59
N ASN A 233 0.23 -20.07 -0.77
CA ASN A 233 0.51 -19.53 0.56
C ASN A 233 1.47 -18.33 0.55
N PHE A 234 1.42 -17.51 -0.50
CA PHE A 234 2.10 -16.22 -0.46
C PHE A 234 1.36 -15.28 0.50
N PRO A 235 2.08 -14.41 1.24
CA PRO A 235 1.46 -13.41 2.12
C PRO A 235 0.26 -12.68 1.49
N TYR A 236 0.36 -12.22 0.23
CA TYR A 236 -0.73 -11.50 -0.44
C TYR A 236 -1.98 -12.36 -0.68
N MET A 237 -1.84 -13.68 -0.76
CA MET A 237 -2.94 -14.63 -0.92
C MET A 237 -3.81 -14.71 0.34
N SER A 238 -3.41 -14.14 1.47
CA SER A 238 -4.23 -14.04 2.68
C SER A 238 -5.00 -12.70 2.81
N LEU A 239 -4.63 -11.71 2.00
CA LEU A 239 -5.19 -10.36 2.06
C LEU A 239 -6.54 -10.27 1.36
N ASP A 240 -7.35 -9.30 1.78
CA ASP A 240 -8.46 -8.85 0.96
C ASP A 240 -7.93 -7.92 -0.14
N LEU A 241 -7.99 -8.38 -1.39
CA LEU A 241 -7.51 -7.62 -2.53
C LEU A 241 -8.59 -6.71 -3.11
N SER A 242 -9.80 -6.66 -2.51
CA SER A 242 -10.96 -5.90 -3.02
C SER A 242 -10.74 -4.39 -3.09
N SER A 243 -9.76 -3.86 -2.36
CA SER A 243 -9.35 -2.45 -2.39
C SER A 243 -8.09 -2.17 -3.22
N GLU A 244 -7.43 -3.18 -3.77
CA GLU A 244 -6.22 -2.97 -4.58
C GLU A 244 -6.52 -2.15 -5.85
N ALA A 245 -5.57 -1.28 -6.21
CA ALA A 245 -5.68 -0.44 -7.39
C ALA A 245 -5.64 -1.27 -8.67
N ILE A 246 -6.34 -0.78 -9.70
CA ILE A 246 -6.20 -1.30 -11.06
C ILE A 246 -4.88 -0.76 -11.60
N CYS A 247 -3.96 -1.63 -12.03
CA CYS A 247 -2.68 -1.20 -12.60
C CYS A 247 -2.55 -1.61 -14.07
N PRO A 248 -1.87 -0.81 -14.90
CA PRO A 248 -1.60 -1.15 -16.28
C PRO A 248 -0.60 -2.30 -16.40
N ILE A 249 -0.70 -3.03 -17.51
CA ILE A 249 0.24 -4.08 -17.91
C ILE A 249 1.24 -3.52 -18.91
N TYR A 250 2.52 -3.76 -18.65
CA TYR A 250 3.61 -3.49 -19.57
C TYR A 250 4.35 -4.78 -19.90
N ILE A 251 4.82 -4.91 -21.13
CA ILE A 251 5.63 -6.05 -21.58
C ILE A 251 6.98 -5.55 -22.09
N GLY A 252 8.03 -6.33 -21.91
CA GLY A 252 9.36 -5.94 -22.32
C GLY A 252 10.34 -7.09 -22.35
N THR A 253 11.62 -6.73 -22.46
CA THR A 253 12.71 -7.68 -22.69
C THR A 253 13.91 -7.36 -21.81
N GLY A 254 14.68 -8.39 -21.46
CA GLY A 254 15.95 -8.26 -20.73
C GLY A 254 17.09 -8.81 -21.56
N GLY A 255 17.61 -8.01 -22.49
CA GLY A 255 18.69 -8.40 -23.41
C GLY A 255 18.77 -7.54 -24.66
N ASN A 256 19.67 -7.91 -25.57
CA ASN A 256 19.91 -7.18 -26.83
C ASN A 256 19.26 -7.83 -28.04
N ASP A 257 18.64 -9.01 -27.89
CA ASP A 257 18.02 -9.72 -29.00
C ASP A 257 16.61 -9.20 -29.29
N LYS A 258 16.19 -9.37 -30.55
CA LYS A 258 14.82 -9.06 -30.96
C LYS A 258 13.87 -10.12 -30.43
N ILE A 259 12.83 -9.67 -29.74
CA ILE A 259 11.63 -10.45 -29.48
C ILE A 259 10.58 -10.09 -30.52
N TYR A 260 9.86 -11.11 -30.98
CA TYR A 260 8.74 -11.00 -31.90
C TYR A 260 7.49 -11.49 -31.19
N PHE A 261 6.66 -10.57 -30.67
CA PHE A 261 5.38 -10.93 -30.07
C PHE A 261 4.34 -11.12 -31.16
N ARG A 262 3.71 -12.29 -31.20
CA ARG A 262 2.61 -12.63 -32.12
C ARG A 262 1.25 -12.40 -31.50
N SER A 263 1.12 -12.62 -30.19
CA SER A 263 -0.10 -12.29 -29.46
C SER A 263 0.19 -12.01 -27.98
N VAL A 264 -0.63 -11.16 -27.39
CA VAL A 264 -0.65 -10.87 -25.95
C VAL A 264 -2.11 -10.82 -25.52
N ARG A 265 -2.46 -11.58 -24.49
CA ARG A 265 -3.80 -11.61 -23.92
C ARG A 265 -3.72 -11.32 -22.44
N VAL A 266 -4.59 -10.45 -21.98
CA VAL A 266 -4.68 -10.09 -20.57
C VAL A 266 -6.09 -10.39 -20.08
N SER A 267 -6.18 -11.16 -19.00
CA SER A 267 -7.44 -11.61 -18.43
C SER A 267 -7.57 -11.16 -16.99
N GLN A 268 -8.73 -10.60 -16.65
CA GLN A 268 -9.14 -10.43 -15.27
C GLN A 268 -9.73 -11.74 -14.76
N LEU A 269 -9.27 -12.19 -13.61
CA LEU A 269 -9.73 -13.42 -12.99
C LEU A 269 -10.72 -13.11 -11.87
N ALA A 270 -11.54 -14.10 -11.53
CA ALA A 270 -12.52 -13.96 -10.47
C ALA A 270 -11.83 -13.87 -9.10
N GLN A 271 -12.24 -12.91 -8.31
CA GLN A 271 -11.79 -12.77 -6.92
C GLN A 271 -12.71 -13.57 -6.00
N THR A 272 -12.14 -14.29 -5.03
CA THR A 272 -12.93 -14.87 -3.94
C THR A 272 -13.06 -13.81 -2.85
N LEU A 273 -14.28 -13.35 -2.58
CA LEU A 273 -14.55 -12.46 -1.44
C LEU A 273 -14.15 -13.17 -0.15
N LYS A 274 -13.04 -12.74 0.45
CA LYS A 274 -12.62 -13.19 1.78
C LYS A 274 -13.42 -12.40 2.81
N ASN A 275 -14.63 -12.87 3.09
CA ASN A 275 -15.42 -12.37 4.20
C ASN A 275 -14.68 -12.70 5.51
N LYS A 276 -13.80 -11.80 5.98
CA LYS A 276 -13.22 -11.82 7.33
C LYS A 276 -14.23 -11.34 8.36
N MET A 277 -15.44 -11.91 8.35
CA MET A 277 -16.38 -11.66 9.43
C MET A 277 -16.97 -12.98 9.86
N LYS A 278 -16.38 -13.59 10.89
CA LYS A 278 -17.11 -14.56 11.70
C LYS A 278 -18.32 -13.80 12.26
N LYS A 279 -19.50 -14.43 12.19
CA LYS A 279 -20.78 -13.86 12.65
C LYS A 279 -20.75 -13.40 14.13
N GLU A 280 -19.76 -13.85 14.89
CA GLU A 280 -19.52 -13.47 16.29
C GLU A 280 -18.54 -12.29 16.45
N GLU A 281 -17.63 -12.06 15.49
CA GLU A 281 -16.78 -10.85 15.42
C GLU A 281 -17.55 -9.64 14.90
N LEU A 282 -18.66 -9.89 14.19
CA LEU A 282 -19.68 -8.91 13.80
C LEU A 282 -20.77 -8.76 14.87
N THR A 283 -20.40 -8.82 16.14
CA THR A 283 -21.19 -8.11 17.16
C THR A 283 -20.65 -6.68 17.29
N MET A 284 -20.45 -6.00 16.16
CA MET A 284 -20.58 -4.55 16.19
C MET A 284 -22.05 -4.29 16.47
N ILE A 285 -22.32 -3.79 17.67
CA ILE A 285 -23.56 -3.07 17.94
C ILE A 285 -23.66 -2.06 16.80
N THR A 286 -24.52 -2.30 15.82
CA THR A 286 -24.87 -1.33 14.78
C THR A 286 -25.69 -0.24 15.44
N LYS A 287 -25.05 0.56 16.29
CA LYS A 287 -25.23 1.99 16.23
C LYS A 287 -24.25 2.42 15.14
N GLN A 288 -24.77 2.95 14.04
CA GLN A 288 -24.03 3.89 13.21
C GLN A 288 -23.13 4.69 14.17
N SER A 289 -21.80 4.56 14.09
CA SER A 289 -20.94 5.41 14.89
C SER A 289 -21.23 6.82 14.39
N ASN A 290 -21.97 7.57 15.19
CA ASN A 290 -22.17 9.00 15.10
C ASN A 290 -20.82 9.71 15.33
N ASN A 291 -19.78 9.36 14.55
CA ASN A 291 -18.51 10.06 14.51
C ASN A 291 -18.66 11.36 13.70
N ILE A 292 -19.85 11.95 13.74
CA ILE A 292 -20.03 13.37 13.52
C ILE A 292 -19.77 13.96 14.89
N ILE A 293 -18.70 14.73 15.01
CA ILE A 293 -18.56 15.68 16.11
C ILE A 293 -19.82 16.55 16.06
N SER A 294 -20.76 16.30 16.97
CA SER A 294 -22.06 16.99 16.98
C SER A 294 -21.91 18.47 17.27
N VAL A 295 -20.79 18.85 17.90
CA VAL A 295 -20.49 20.19 18.37
C VAL A 295 -19.09 20.57 17.91
N ILE A 296 -18.99 21.32 16.81
CA ILE A 296 -17.74 21.88 16.31
C ILE A 296 -17.69 23.34 16.73
N HIS A 297 -16.92 23.65 17.77
CA HIS A 297 -16.52 25.03 18.08
C HIS A 297 -15.11 25.05 18.68
N ARG A 298 -14.58 26.28 18.78
CA ARG A 298 -13.25 26.52 19.35
C ARG A 298 -13.24 26.09 20.82
N LEU A 299 -12.28 25.23 21.16
CA LEU A 299 -12.13 24.56 22.45
C LEU A 299 -11.51 25.43 23.53
N VAL A 300 -10.50 26.20 23.13
CA VAL A 300 -9.74 27.10 24.01
C VAL A 300 -9.56 28.40 23.26
N THR A 301 -9.90 29.48 23.95
CA THR A 301 -9.65 30.84 23.48
C THR A 301 -8.80 31.54 24.53
N ASP A 302 -7.50 31.67 24.25
CA ASP A 302 -6.49 32.32 25.10
C ASP A 302 -6.89 33.75 25.56
N GLU A 303 -7.96 34.32 24.99
CA GLU A 303 -8.48 35.67 25.26
C GLU A 303 -9.59 35.73 26.32
N TYR A 304 -10.09 34.59 26.83
CA TYR A 304 -11.13 34.55 27.88
C TYR A 304 -10.63 34.07 29.25
N GLY A 305 -9.31 33.97 29.45
CA GLY A 305 -8.70 33.50 30.70
C GLY A 305 -8.63 31.97 30.84
N GLU A 306 -8.88 31.24 29.75
CA GLU A 306 -8.79 29.78 29.68
C GLU A 306 -7.32 29.32 29.45
N ASN A 307 -6.48 29.43 30.47
CA ASN A 307 -5.04 29.17 30.36
C ASN A 307 -4.64 27.66 30.39
N TYR A 308 -5.59 26.73 30.60
CA TYR A 308 -5.30 25.32 30.88
C TYR A 308 -5.97 24.38 29.87
N TRP A 309 -5.14 23.82 28.98
CA TRP A 309 -5.58 23.10 27.79
C TRP A 309 -6.39 21.84 28.09
N PHE A 310 -5.96 21.06 29.10
CA PHE A 310 -6.69 19.87 29.52
C PHE A 310 -8.12 20.18 29.98
N ASN A 311 -8.33 21.29 30.70
CA ASN A 311 -9.65 21.64 31.24
C ASN A 311 -10.63 21.98 30.11
N GLY A 312 -10.16 22.65 29.05
CA GLY A 312 -10.95 22.88 27.83
C GLY A 312 -11.28 21.58 27.09
N CYS A 313 -10.31 20.66 26.97
CA CYS A 313 -10.55 19.35 26.37
C CYS A 313 -11.54 18.50 27.20
N ALA A 314 -11.44 18.52 28.53
CA ALA A 314 -12.31 17.77 29.41
C ALA A 314 -13.76 18.30 29.37
N LYS A 315 -13.94 19.63 29.42
CA LYS A 315 -15.24 20.29 29.18
C LYS A 315 -15.88 19.78 27.89
N TYR A 316 -15.11 19.76 26.81
CA TYR A 316 -15.62 19.36 25.51
C TYR A 316 -16.04 17.91 25.43
N VAL A 317 -15.29 17.01 26.07
CA VAL A 317 -15.69 15.61 26.19
C VAL A 317 -17.04 15.51 26.90
N MET A 318 -17.24 16.26 27.98
CA MET A 318 -18.51 16.28 28.71
C MET A 318 -19.65 16.90 27.91
N GLU A 319 -19.39 17.97 27.18
CA GLU A 319 -20.35 18.58 26.26
C GLU A 319 -20.79 17.60 25.16
N CYS A 320 -19.86 16.84 24.58
CA CYS A 320 -20.19 15.77 23.63
C CYS A 320 -21.04 14.65 24.24
N LEU A 321 -20.96 14.45 25.55
CA LEU A 321 -21.79 13.50 26.31
C LEU A 321 -23.15 14.09 26.72
N GLY A 322 -23.44 15.35 26.38
CA GLY A 322 -24.69 16.02 26.73
C GLY A 322 -24.71 16.60 28.14
N GLU A 323 -23.54 16.83 28.73
CA GLU A 323 -23.35 17.23 30.14
C GLU A 323 -22.68 18.63 30.20
N PRO A 324 -23.39 19.71 29.83
CA PRO A 324 -22.82 21.05 29.70
C PRO A 324 -22.42 21.70 31.02
N ASP A 325 -22.88 21.15 32.16
CA ASP A 325 -22.58 21.68 33.49
C ASP A 325 -21.12 21.46 33.92
N TYR A 326 -20.42 20.50 33.28
CA TYR A 326 -18.99 20.27 33.49
C TYR A 326 -18.17 21.24 32.62
N ASP A 327 -18.24 22.51 32.97
CA ASP A 327 -17.60 23.57 32.22
C ASP A 327 -16.07 23.66 32.48
N TYR A 328 -15.42 24.63 31.82
CA TYR A 328 -13.98 24.84 31.95
C TYR A 328 -13.57 25.12 33.40
N TRP A 329 -14.33 25.94 34.11
CA TRP A 329 -14.03 26.35 35.48
C TRP A 329 -14.26 25.21 36.47
N PHE A 330 -15.25 24.37 36.20
CA PHE A 330 -15.45 23.13 36.92
C PHE A 330 -14.19 22.26 36.85
N PHE A 331 -13.67 21.99 35.65
CA PHE A 331 -12.47 21.18 35.52
C PHE A 331 -11.23 21.86 36.08
N ALA A 332 -11.06 23.15 35.86
CA ALA A 332 -9.92 23.90 36.38
C ALA A 332 -9.91 23.97 37.92
N GLY A 333 -11.08 23.95 38.56
CA GLY A 333 -11.23 23.77 40.01
C GLY A 333 -10.98 22.33 40.45
N LEU A 334 -11.52 21.36 39.73
CA LEU A 334 -11.41 19.93 40.04
C LEU A 334 -9.97 19.40 39.95
N THR A 335 -9.23 19.83 38.93
CA THR A 335 -7.81 19.49 38.74
C THR A 335 -6.90 20.33 39.63
N GLY A 336 -7.41 21.41 40.22
CA GLY A 336 -6.64 22.30 41.08
C GLY A 336 -5.74 23.29 40.34
N ASP A 337 -5.86 23.37 39.02
CA ASP A 337 -5.04 24.26 38.18
C ASP A 337 -5.28 25.75 38.50
N ILE A 338 -6.48 26.13 38.94
CA ILE A 338 -6.74 27.51 39.39
C ILE A 338 -6.17 27.83 40.78
N PHE A 339 -5.83 26.81 41.56
CA PHE A 339 -5.38 26.98 42.96
C PHE A 339 -3.87 26.79 43.11
N THR A 340 -3.23 26.07 42.18
CA THR A 340 -1.84 25.65 42.30
C THR A 340 -1.06 26.06 41.07
N GLN A 341 -0.18 27.05 41.24
CA GLN A 341 0.89 27.31 40.28
C GLN A 341 2.07 26.39 40.59
N HIS A 342 2.50 25.64 39.59
CA HIS A 342 3.64 24.74 39.73
C HIS A 342 4.92 25.46 39.26
N TYR A 343 5.90 25.59 40.15
CA TYR A 343 7.20 26.18 39.84
C TYR A 343 8.30 25.11 39.95
N ASN A 344 8.87 24.72 38.81
CA ASN A 344 10.02 23.82 38.75
C ASN A 344 11.31 24.63 38.50
N SER A 345 12.35 24.39 39.31
CA SER A 345 13.63 25.09 39.23
C SER A 345 14.66 24.45 38.29
N ILE A 346 14.37 23.26 37.75
CA ILE A 346 15.32 22.44 36.99
C ILE A 346 14.99 22.44 35.50
N LYS A 347 13.70 22.32 35.13
CA LYS A 347 13.20 22.34 33.73
C LYS A 347 11.76 22.86 33.69
N TYR A 348 11.34 23.42 32.55
CA TYR A 348 9.94 23.77 32.31
C TYR A 348 9.06 22.51 32.36
N ALA A 349 8.00 22.54 33.16
CA ALA A 349 7.06 21.43 33.37
C ALA A 349 5.60 21.89 33.25
N GLY A 350 5.37 23.00 32.54
CA GLY A 350 4.10 23.71 32.51
C GLY A 350 3.79 24.49 33.79
N ASP A 351 2.77 25.34 33.71
CA ASP A 351 2.42 26.30 34.76
C ASP A 351 1.28 25.80 35.68
N ALA A 352 0.79 24.58 35.44
CA ALA A 352 -0.40 23.99 36.08
C ALA A 352 -0.13 22.58 36.64
N LEU A 353 -0.91 22.15 37.63
CA LEU A 353 -0.78 20.82 38.23
C LEU A 353 -1.02 19.72 37.20
N THR A 354 -2.03 19.90 36.35
CA THR A 354 -2.34 18.94 35.29
C THR A 354 -1.17 18.76 34.35
N SER A 355 -0.49 19.84 33.95
CA SER A 355 0.68 19.77 33.06
C SER A 355 1.80 18.90 33.63
N TYR A 356 2.04 18.98 34.94
CA TYR A 356 3.01 18.14 35.63
C TYR A 356 2.55 16.66 35.70
N MET A 357 1.30 16.44 36.11
CA MET A 357 0.76 15.09 36.30
C MET A 357 0.61 14.30 35.00
N THR A 358 0.49 14.99 33.86
CA THR A 358 0.43 14.40 32.52
C THR A 358 1.79 14.23 31.84
N GLU A 359 2.90 14.60 32.49
CA GLU A 359 4.26 14.43 31.94
C GLU A 359 4.99 13.26 32.62
N GLU A 360 5.05 12.10 31.93
CA GLU A 360 5.69 10.88 32.46
C GLU A 360 7.18 11.11 32.79
N ASN A 361 7.88 11.92 31.99
CA ASN A 361 9.31 12.18 32.18
C ASN A 361 9.62 13.01 33.43
N MET A 362 8.60 13.60 34.07
CA MET A 362 8.71 14.38 35.30
C MET A 362 8.18 13.60 36.53
N GLY A 363 7.85 12.32 36.36
CA GLY A 363 7.28 11.46 37.41
C GLY A 363 5.75 11.51 37.50
N GLY A 364 5.10 12.15 36.53
CA GLY A 364 3.64 12.13 36.38
C GLY A 364 3.12 10.74 36.02
N LYS A 365 1.82 10.54 36.24
CA LYS A 365 1.11 9.29 35.90
C LYS A 365 -0.14 9.65 35.10
N PRO A 366 -0.01 9.89 33.79
CA PRO A 366 -1.06 10.55 33.00
C PRO A 366 -2.36 9.76 32.99
N ALA A 367 -2.28 8.44 32.76
CA ALA A 367 -3.46 7.58 32.73
C ALA A 367 -4.19 7.55 34.09
N GLU A 368 -3.48 7.23 35.18
CA GLU A 368 -4.05 7.18 36.53
C GLU A 368 -4.65 8.53 36.95
N TYR A 369 -3.98 9.64 36.60
CA TYR A 369 -4.46 10.98 36.92
C TYR A 369 -5.72 11.36 36.14
N ILE A 370 -5.72 11.18 34.81
CA ILE A 370 -6.87 11.52 33.96
C ILE A 370 -8.08 10.64 34.30
N GLU A 371 -7.88 9.34 34.48
CA GLU A 371 -8.94 8.42 34.92
C GLU A 371 -9.50 8.84 36.28
N GLY A 372 -8.64 9.24 37.22
CA GLY A 372 -9.06 9.76 38.52
C GLY A 372 -9.88 11.06 38.43
N VAL A 373 -9.58 11.94 37.48
CA VAL A 373 -10.37 13.16 37.23
C VAL A 373 -11.77 12.80 36.76
N PHE A 374 -11.90 11.95 35.74
CA PHE A 374 -13.21 11.55 35.21
C PHE A 374 -13.99 10.66 36.19
N ALA A 375 -13.31 9.84 37.00
CA ALA A 375 -13.94 9.09 38.08
C ALA A 375 -14.62 10.00 39.11
N LYS A 376 -14.02 11.15 39.44
CA LYS A 376 -14.64 12.17 40.31
C LYS A 376 -15.86 12.84 39.68
N CYS A 377 -15.95 12.85 38.34
CA CYS A 377 -17.13 13.26 37.60
C CYS A 377 -18.20 12.15 37.50
N GLY A 378 -17.98 10.98 38.10
CA GLY A 378 -18.89 9.83 38.02
C GLY A 378 -18.65 8.90 36.82
N TYR A 379 -17.57 9.11 36.06
CA TYR A 379 -17.20 8.34 34.86
C TYR A 379 -16.05 7.36 35.15
N ALA A 380 -16.09 6.67 36.29
CA ALA A 380 -15.11 5.63 36.58
C ALA A 380 -15.20 4.54 35.50
N ALA A 381 -14.11 4.33 34.76
CA ALA A 381 -14.02 3.25 33.79
C ALA A 381 -14.15 1.91 34.54
N THR A 382 -15.18 1.13 34.21
CA THR A 382 -15.32 -0.27 34.65
C THR A 382 -14.64 -1.22 33.69
#